data_AF-A0A0Q8ZYE1-F1
#
_entry.id   AF-A0A0Q8ZYE1-F1
#
_cell.length_a   1.000
_cell.length_b   1.000
_cell.length_c   1.000
_cell.angle_alpha   90.00
_cell.angle_beta   90.00
_cell.angle_gamma   90.00
#
_symmetry.space_group_name_H-M   'P 1'
#
loop_
_entity.id
_entity.type
_entity.pdbx_description
1 polymer ?
#
loop_
_entity_poly.entity_id
_entity_poly.type
_entity_poly.pdbx_seq_one_letter_code
_entity_poly.pdbx_strand_id
1 'polypeptide(L)'
;MSQQYYKGKDGNFYPVQQNFQAPYRQQYNNPQPQQQQQQQIFKRSGATYTTIRNGNFEGNIIVNAWRKTKMGLMQATVAPYAGQGKKGLEIVNSQGKSGNQDKEYQKMICEIRNTALGTTQTYHVLMNLKTKVIVIQELGLCITPNGSGVTRSGKRVTGYFGKNYRSK
;
A
#
# COMPACT_ATOMS: atom_id res chain seq x y z
N MET A 1 -53.18 -28.01 6.23
CA MET A 1 -52.57 -26.88 6.95
C MET A 1 -52.07 -25.89 5.90
N SER A 2 -52.72 -24.74 5.76
CA SER A 2 -52.41 -23.73 4.73
C SER A 2 -51.43 -22.69 5.29
N GLN A 3 -50.21 -22.61 4.75
CA GLN A 3 -49.26 -21.55 5.08
C GLN A 3 -49.69 -20.23 4.40
N GLN A 4 -49.75 -19.15 5.17
CA GLN A 4 -50.05 -17.80 4.64
C GLN A 4 -48.75 -17.12 4.18
N TYR A 5 -48.75 -16.67 2.92
CA TYR A 5 -47.66 -15.91 2.31
C TYR A 5 -48.16 -14.48 2.02
N TYR A 6 -47.28 -13.48 2.08
CA TYR A 6 -47.59 -12.13 1.60
C TYR A 6 -46.70 -11.76 0.39
N LYS A 7 -47.26 -10.95 -0.52
CA LYS A 7 -46.60 -10.54 -1.77
C LYS A 7 -45.86 -9.22 -1.57
N GLY A 8 -44.55 -9.24 -1.83
CA GLY A 8 -43.71 -8.05 -1.86
C GLY A 8 -44.00 -7.17 -3.10
N LYS A 9 -43.56 -5.90 -3.05
CA LYS A 9 -43.72 -4.94 -4.16
C LYS A 9 -42.87 -5.29 -5.40
N ASP A 10 -41.95 -6.21 -5.25
CA ASP A 10 -41.10 -6.84 -6.26
C ASP A 10 -41.73 -8.11 -6.88
N GLY A 11 -42.95 -8.48 -6.45
CA GLY A 11 -43.72 -9.59 -7.01
C GLY A 11 -43.43 -10.96 -6.39
N ASN A 12 -42.44 -11.07 -5.50
CA ASN A 12 -42.07 -12.31 -4.80
C ASN A 12 -42.92 -12.53 -3.54
N PHE A 13 -43.16 -13.80 -3.18
CA PHE A 13 -43.96 -14.18 -2.01
C PHE A 13 -43.08 -14.70 -0.87
N TYR A 14 -43.28 -14.19 0.34
CA TYR A 14 -42.50 -14.56 1.53
C TYR A 14 -43.40 -15.17 2.62
N PRO A 15 -42.93 -16.23 3.31
CA PRO A 15 -43.69 -16.87 4.40
C PRO A 15 -43.76 -15.96 5.63
N VAL A 16 -44.95 -15.82 6.21
CA VAL A 16 -45.18 -15.01 7.42
C VAL A 16 -44.69 -15.79 8.64
N GLN A 17 -43.51 -15.45 9.20
CA GLN A 17 -43.06 -16.00 10.49
C GLN A 17 -43.79 -15.30 11.64
N GLN A 18 -44.69 -16.04 12.27
CA GLN A 18 -45.49 -15.65 13.42
C GLN A 18 -44.70 -15.95 14.69
N ASN A 19 -44.10 -14.95 15.35
CA ASN A 19 -43.58 -15.10 16.71
C ASN A 19 -43.98 -13.92 17.60
N PHE A 20 -44.59 -14.30 18.72
CA PHE A 20 -45.22 -13.49 19.75
C PHE A 20 -44.21 -12.79 20.68
N GLN A 21 -44.70 -11.71 21.30
CA GLN A 21 -44.27 -11.04 22.54
C GLN A 21 -43.04 -10.10 22.50
N ALA A 22 -43.34 -8.80 22.58
CA ALA A 22 -42.49 -7.81 23.26
C ALA A 22 -43.36 -7.06 24.30
N PRO A 23 -42.89 -6.86 25.54
CA PRO A 23 -43.59 -6.05 26.53
C PRO A 23 -42.98 -4.64 26.64
N TYR A 24 -43.80 -3.73 27.17
CA TYR A 24 -43.48 -2.40 27.71
C TYR A 24 -43.25 -1.19 26.78
N ARG A 25 -44.02 -0.15 27.12
CA ARG A 25 -44.07 1.23 26.61
C ARG A 25 -42.79 2.02 26.97
N GLN A 26 -42.32 2.88 26.07
CA GLN A 26 -41.58 4.13 26.32
C GLN A 26 -41.46 4.89 24.97
N GLN A 27 -42.33 5.84 24.67
CA GLN A 27 -42.20 7.28 24.96
C GLN A 27 -41.00 7.95 24.25
N TYR A 28 -41.32 8.60 23.13
CA TYR A 28 -40.68 9.77 22.50
C TYR A 28 -39.17 9.98 22.74
N ASN A 29 -38.34 9.66 21.73
CA ASN A 29 -37.28 10.57 21.32
C ASN A 29 -36.92 10.35 19.85
N ASN A 30 -36.96 11.44 19.07
CA ASN A 30 -36.71 11.48 17.64
C ASN A 30 -35.19 11.34 17.38
N PRO A 31 -34.65 10.26 16.80
CA PRO A 31 -33.24 10.20 16.47
C PRO A 31 -33.03 10.92 15.14
N GLN A 32 -32.46 12.12 15.21
CA GLN A 32 -31.75 12.72 14.08
C GLN A 32 -30.76 11.70 13.49
N PRO A 33 -30.54 11.70 12.17
CA PRO A 33 -29.53 10.85 11.55
C PRO A 33 -28.14 11.25 12.06
N GLN A 34 -27.56 10.43 12.94
CA GLN A 34 -26.15 10.50 13.29
C GLN A 34 -25.34 10.36 12.01
N GLN A 35 -24.76 11.48 11.54
CA GLN A 35 -23.68 11.46 10.58
C GLN A 35 -22.53 10.66 11.21
N GLN A 36 -22.35 9.41 10.77
CA GLN A 36 -21.16 8.64 11.08
C GLN A 36 -19.96 9.40 10.53
N GLN A 37 -19.27 10.14 11.40
CA GLN A 37 -17.99 10.75 11.09
C GLN A 37 -17.02 9.62 10.75
N GLN A 38 -16.78 9.40 9.45
CA GLN A 38 -15.72 8.52 8.99
C GLN A 38 -14.41 9.04 9.59
N GLN A 39 -13.84 8.28 10.54
CA GLN A 39 -12.55 8.62 11.12
C GLN A 39 -11.53 8.73 9.99
N GLN A 40 -10.87 9.88 9.88
CA GLN A 40 -9.90 10.13 8.84
C GLN A 40 -8.77 9.10 8.91
N ILE A 41 -8.60 8.31 7.85
CA ILE A 41 -7.56 7.28 7.79
C ILE A 41 -6.22 7.96 7.48
N PHE A 42 -5.34 8.02 8.47
CA PHE A 42 -4.00 8.60 8.30
C PHE A 42 -3.02 7.60 7.68
N LYS A 43 -2.17 8.07 6.76
CA LYS A 43 -1.08 7.27 6.19
C LYS A 43 -0.03 6.94 7.25
N ARG A 44 0.42 5.70 7.20
CA ARG A 44 1.48 5.13 8.06
C ARG A 44 2.74 4.77 7.29
N SER A 45 2.83 5.18 6.03
CA SER A 45 3.97 4.96 5.16
C SER A 45 4.07 6.05 4.11
N GLY A 46 5.25 6.23 3.54
CA GLY A 46 5.48 7.10 2.39
C GLY A 46 6.78 6.75 1.69
N ALA A 47 6.94 7.26 0.48
CA ALA A 47 8.16 7.13 -0.30
C ALA A 47 8.38 8.41 -1.12
N THR A 48 9.62 8.88 -1.11
CA THR A 48 10.07 10.05 -1.84
C THR A 48 11.09 9.62 -2.87
N TYR A 49 10.85 10.01 -4.12
CA TYR A 49 11.72 9.74 -5.26
C TYR A 49 12.38 11.06 -5.62
N THR A 50 13.70 11.08 -5.65
CA THR A 50 14.46 12.30 -5.98
C THR A 50 15.50 11.98 -7.02
N THR A 51 15.66 12.89 -7.98
CA THR A 51 16.75 12.81 -8.98
C THR A 51 18.06 13.26 -8.35
N ILE A 52 19.11 12.48 -8.54
CA ILE A 52 20.48 12.77 -8.14
C ILE A 52 21.00 13.89 -9.05
N ARG A 53 21.46 14.98 -8.45
CA ARG A 53 21.86 16.19 -9.18
C ARG A 53 23.32 16.18 -9.64
N ASN A 54 24.21 15.50 -8.91
CA ASN A 54 25.66 15.55 -9.14
C ASN A 54 26.30 14.17 -8.96
N GLY A 55 27.47 13.97 -9.59
CA GLY A 55 28.34 12.81 -9.40
C GLY A 55 28.10 11.66 -10.39
N ASN A 56 28.68 10.48 -10.12
CA ASN A 56 28.69 9.35 -11.06
C ASN A 56 27.30 8.79 -11.41
N PHE A 57 26.27 9.15 -10.65
CA PHE A 57 24.89 8.74 -10.86
C PHE A 57 23.95 9.92 -11.13
N GLU A 58 24.46 11.06 -11.56
CA GLU A 58 23.64 12.20 -11.98
C GLU A 58 22.52 11.77 -12.95
N GLY A 59 21.32 12.34 -12.76
CA GLY A 59 20.12 12.00 -13.52
C GLY A 59 19.38 10.75 -13.02
N ASN A 60 19.98 9.94 -12.14
CA ASN A 60 19.33 8.74 -11.60
C ASN A 60 18.46 9.03 -10.40
N ILE A 61 17.64 8.05 -10.03
CA ILE A 61 16.71 8.16 -8.93
C ILE A 61 17.33 7.55 -7.67
N ILE A 62 17.26 8.29 -6.57
CA ILE A 62 17.39 7.78 -5.21
C ILE A 62 16.01 7.80 -4.55
N VAL A 63 15.70 6.76 -3.78
CA VAL A 63 14.39 6.61 -3.12
C VAL A 63 14.60 6.54 -1.61
N ASN A 64 13.87 7.38 -0.89
CA ASN A 64 13.79 7.31 0.57
C ASN A 64 12.36 6.95 0.95
N ALA A 65 12.18 5.87 1.71
CA ALA A 65 10.87 5.42 2.13
C ALA A 65 10.81 5.12 3.62
N TRP A 66 9.61 5.16 4.17
CA TRP A 66 9.38 4.90 5.58
C TRP A 66 8.02 4.23 5.79
N ARG A 67 7.93 3.40 6.81
CA ARG A 67 6.67 2.83 7.27
C ARG A 67 6.69 2.60 8.78
N LYS A 68 5.55 2.83 9.43
CA LYS A 68 5.32 2.46 10.82
C LYS A 68 4.95 0.98 10.88
N THR A 69 5.73 0.20 11.60
CA THR A 69 5.46 -1.22 11.89
C THR A 69 5.01 -1.38 13.34
N LYS A 70 4.67 -2.62 13.74
CA LYS A 70 4.46 -2.95 15.16
C LYS A 70 5.73 -2.74 15.98
N MET A 71 6.90 -2.97 15.38
CA MET A 71 8.23 -2.84 16.01
C MET A 71 8.86 -1.48 15.71
N GLY A 72 8.08 -0.40 15.64
CA GLY A 72 8.61 0.95 15.40
C GLY A 72 8.78 1.32 13.93
N LEU A 73 9.60 2.34 13.67
CA LEU A 73 9.80 2.94 12.35
C LEU A 73 10.81 2.13 11.55
N MET A 74 10.39 1.73 10.34
CA MET A 74 11.27 1.11 9.36
C MET A 74 11.50 2.10 8.23
N GLN A 75 12.77 2.31 7.89
CA GLN A 75 13.22 3.22 6.85
C GLN A 75 13.92 2.40 5.76
N ALA A 76 13.79 2.86 4.52
CA ALA A 76 14.45 2.28 3.37
C ALA A 76 15.14 3.39 2.57
N THR A 77 16.40 3.20 2.25
CA THR A 77 17.15 4.07 1.32
C THR A 77 17.57 3.22 0.14
N VAL A 78 17.11 3.56 -1.06
CA VAL A 78 17.43 2.83 -2.28
C VAL A 78 18.24 3.72 -3.20
N ALA A 79 19.45 3.28 -3.52
CA ALA A 79 20.38 4.00 -4.39
C ALA A 79 20.80 3.15 -5.60
N PRO A 80 21.14 3.78 -6.74
CA PRO A 80 21.67 3.08 -7.91
C PRO A 80 22.93 2.26 -7.56
N TYR A 81 23.04 1.06 -8.15
CA TYR A 81 24.24 0.24 -8.03
C TYR A 81 25.19 0.52 -9.20
N ALA A 82 26.49 0.68 -8.92
CA ALA A 82 27.51 0.77 -9.97
C ALA A 82 27.87 -0.65 -10.41
N GLY A 83 27.64 -0.96 -11.69
CA GLY A 83 28.05 -2.23 -12.28
C GLY A 83 29.58 -2.38 -12.43
N GLN A 84 30.01 -3.48 -13.05
CA GLN A 84 31.41 -3.69 -13.44
C GLN A 84 31.89 -2.54 -14.34
N GLY A 85 32.77 -1.68 -13.80
CA GLY A 85 33.27 -0.48 -14.47
C GLY A 85 33.26 0.79 -13.61
N LYS A 86 32.69 0.75 -12.39
CA LYS A 86 32.62 1.89 -11.43
C LYS A 86 31.91 3.14 -11.96
N LYS A 87 31.29 3.07 -13.13
CA LYS A 87 30.53 4.12 -13.78
C LYS A 87 29.32 3.49 -14.46
N GLY A 88 28.15 4.05 -14.21
CA GLY A 88 26.94 3.71 -14.96
C GLY A 88 25.99 2.73 -14.27
N LEU A 89 24.79 2.72 -14.84
CA LEU A 89 23.64 1.95 -14.43
C LEU A 89 23.74 0.53 -14.95
N GLU A 90 23.42 -0.44 -14.10
CA GLU A 90 23.19 -1.79 -14.57
C GLU A 90 21.70 -2.00 -14.83
N ILE A 91 21.34 -2.11 -16.12
CA ILE A 91 19.97 -2.39 -16.56
C ILE A 91 19.84 -3.88 -16.89
N VAL A 92 18.74 -4.48 -16.40
CA VAL A 92 18.37 -5.87 -16.64
C VAL A 92 17.05 -5.89 -17.38
N ASN A 93 17.00 -6.62 -18.49
CA ASN A 93 15.80 -6.80 -19.28
C ASN A 93 15.20 -8.18 -18.97
N SER A 94 13.91 -8.22 -18.64
CA SER A 94 13.18 -9.50 -18.61
C SER A 94 12.47 -9.72 -19.94
N GLN A 95 12.88 -10.72 -20.70
CA GLN A 95 12.11 -11.20 -21.87
C GLN A 95 10.82 -11.87 -21.36
N GLY A 96 9.69 -11.19 -21.47
CA GLY A 96 8.42 -11.66 -20.93
C GLY A 96 7.81 -12.78 -21.77
N LYS A 97 7.37 -13.89 -21.13
CA LYS A 97 6.62 -14.99 -21.77
C LYS A 97 5.11 -14.77 -21.92
N SER A 98 4.56 -13.59 -21.60
CA SER A 98 3.12 -13.33 -21.80
C SER A 98 2.80 -11.84 -21.79
N GLY A 99 2.34 -11.32 -22.94
CA GLY A 99 1.64 -10.04 -23.06
C GLY A 99 2.53 -8.79 -22.98
N ASN A 100 3.22 -8.49 -24.09
CA ASN A 100 3.74 -7.18 -24.54
C ASN A 100 4.22 -6.17 -23.49
N GLN A 101 5.51 -6.25 -23.17
CA GLN A 101 6.52 -5.18 -23.23
C GLN A 101 7.78 -5.70 -22.52
N ASP A 102 8.95 -5.47 -23.12
CA ASP A 102 10.20 -5.65 -22.41
C ASP A 102 10.16 -4.81 -21.14
N LYS A 103 10.36 -5.48 -20.00
CA LYS A 103 10.42 -4.78 -18.72
C LYS A 103 11.89 -4.54 -18.43
N GLU A 104 12.26 -3.28 -18.52
CA GLU A 104 13.57 -2.82 -18.11
C GLU A 104 13.56 -2.56 -16.61
N TYR A 105 14.58 -3.10 -15.95
CA TYR A 105 14.81 -2.95 -14.53
C TYR A 105 16.19 -2.37 -14.30
N GLN A 106 16.29 -1.44 -13.35
CA GLN A 106 17.58 -0.95 -12.88
C GLN A 106 17.97 -1.72 -11.61
N LYS A 107 19.22 -2.23 -11.55
CA LYS A 107 19.78 -2.76 -10.32
C LYS A 107 20.07 -1.63 -9.34
N MET A 108 19.62 -1.83 -8.11
CA MET A 108 19.78 -0.88 -7.03
C MET A 108 20.16 -1.62 -5.75
N ILE A 109 20.71 -0.88 -4.79
CA ILE A 109 20.92 -1.35 -3.42
C ILE A 109 19.89 -0.67 -2.53
N CYS A 110 19.21 -1.46 -1.71
CA CYS A 110 18.27 -1.01 -0.70
C CYS A 110 18.85 -1.27 0.69
N GLU A 111 19.10 -0.21 1.45
CA GLU A 111 19.38 -0.29 2.88
C GLU A 111 18.08 -0.18 3.67
N ILE A 112 17.79 -1.17 4.51
CA ILE A 112 16.66 -1.17 5.45
C ILE A 112 17.18 -0.94 6.86
N ARG A 113 16.70 0.11 7.50
CA ARG A 113 16.96 0.42 8.90
C ARG A 113 15.69 0.26 9.72
N ASN A 114 15.74 -0.56 10.75
CA ASN A 114 14.69 -0.60 11.78
C ASN A 114 15.18 0.19 12.99
N THR A 115 14.59 1.36 13.24
CA THR A 115 15.10 2.28 14.26
C THR A 115 14.92 1.75 15.67
N ALA A 116 13.88 0.93 15.92
CA ALA A 116 13.63 0.40 17.27
C ALA A 116 14.52 -0.78 17.60
N LEU A 117 14.90 -1.58 16.60
CA LEU A 117 15.78 -2.75 16.77
C LEU A 117 17.26 -2.40 16.61
N GLY A 118 17.59 -1.21 16.10
CA GLY A 118 18.97 -0.81 15.81
C GLY A 118 19.62 -1.58 14.66
N THR A 119 18.84 -2.34 13.88
CA THR A 119 19.36 -3.20 12.79
C THR A 119 19.37 -2.46 11.46
N THR A 120 20.46 -2.62 10.72
CA THR A 120 20.60 -2.21 9.32
C THR A 120 20.90 -3.43 8.46
N GLN A 121 20.18 -3.60 7.37
CA GLN A 121 20.35 -4.72 6.44
C GLN A 121 20.30 -4.22 5.00
N THR A 122 21.10 -4.81 4.14
CA THR A 122 21.27 -4.38 2.75
C THR A 122 20.77 -5.46 1.80
N TYR A 123 19.99 -5.05 0.81
CA TYR A 123 19.36 -5.93 -0.17
C TYR A 123 19.66 -5.46 -1.58
N HIS A 124 19.96 -6.40 -2.49
CA HIS A 124 19.99 -6.12 -3.91
C HIS A 124 18.56 -6.15 -4.45
N VAL A 125 18.14 -5.06 -5.10
CA VAL A 125 16.77 -4.92 -5.57
C VAL A 125 16.73 -4.46 -7.02
N LEU A 126 15.59 -4.70 -7.65
CA LEU A 126 15.31 -4.23 -9.00
C LEU A 126 14.21 -3.17 -8.96
N MET A 127 14.48 -2.01 -9.57
CA MET A 127 13.47 -0.99 -9.82
C MET A 127 12.96 -1.12 -11.26
N ASN A 128 11.66 -1.25 -11.44
CA ASN A 128 11.07 -1.17 -12.78
C ASN A 128 11.22 0.25 -13.33
N LEU A 129 11.86 0.44 -14.48
CA LEU A 129 12.15 1.78 -15.01
C LEU A 129 10.90 2.58 -15.38
N LYS A 130 9.82 1.93 -15.80
CA LYS A 130 8.57 2.60 -16.20
C LYS A 130 7.75 3.04 -14.98
N THR A 131 7.48 2.11 -14.08
CA THR A 131 6.58 2.33 -12.92
C THR A 131 7.29 2.85 -11.68
N LYS A 132 8.63 2.82 -11.68
CA LYS A 132 9.50 3.12 -10.53
C LYS A 132 9.20 2.26 -9.29
N VAL A 133 8.54 1.12 -9.47
CA VAL A 133 8.25 0.18 -8.38
C VAL A 133 9.50 -0.63 -8.06
N ILE A 134 9.81 -0.73 -6.77
CA ILE A 134 10.91 -1.51 -6.23
C ILE A 134 10.31 -2.63 -5.38
N VAL A 135 10.71 -3.87 -5.64
CA VAL A 135 10.28 -5.03 -4.84
C VAL A 135 11.47 -5.56 -4.06
N ILE A 136 11.30 -5.68 -2.74
CA ILE A 136 12.28 -6.30 -1.84
C ILE A 136 11.75 -7.72 -1.60
N GLN A 137 12.23 -8.67 -2.39
CA GLN A 137 11.65 -10.01 -2.48
C GLN A 137 11.80 -10.77 -1.17
N GLU A 138 12.96 -10.66 -0.54
CA GLU A 138 13.35 -11.31 0.71
C GLU A 138 12.43 -10.93 1.88
N LEU A 139 11.86 -9.72 1.84
CA LEU A 139 10.97 -9.21 2.88
C LEU A 139 9.49 -9.27 2.48
N GLY A 140 9.18 -9.66 1.24
CA GLY A 140 7.82 -9.57 0.69
C GLY A 140 7.27 -8.13 0.68
N LEU A 141 8.15 -7.13 0.53
CA LEU A 141 7.79 -5.71 0.58
C LEU A 141 7.94 -5.04 -0.78
N CYS A 142 7.25 -3.92 -0.97
CA CYS A 142 7.46 -3.05 -2.11
C CYS A 142 7.47 -1.57 -1.73
N ILE A 143 8.18 -0.80 -2.55
CA ILE A 143 8.17 0.66 -2.56
C ILE A 143 7.58 1.09 -3.89
N THR A 144 6.60 1.98 -3.87
CA THR A 144 5.95 2.51 -5.08
C THR A 144 5.73 4.01 -4.94
N PRO A 145 5.81 4.79 -6.04
CA PRO A 145 5.43 6.20 -6.03
C PRO A 145 3.91 6.40 -5.84
N ASN A 146 3.11 5.32 -6.00
CA ASN A 146 1.66 5.38 -5.91
C ASN A 146 1.15 5.56 -4.48
N GLY A 147 -0.03 6.17 -4.39
CA GLY A 147 -0.75 6.40 -3.15
C GLY A 147 -0.38 7.74 -2.51
N SER A 148 -1.39 8.52 -2.15
CA SER A 148 -1.24 9.83 -1.51
C SER A 148 -2.15 9.90 -0.27
N GLY A 149 -1.87 10.84 0.62
CA GLY A 149 -2.70 11.07 1.80
C GLY A 149 -1.98 11.96 2.81
N VAL A 150 -2.50 11.96 4.05
CA VAL A 150 -2.00 12.80 5.13
C VAL A 150 -1.53 11.93 6.30
N THR A 151 -0.44 12.35 6.94
CA THR A 151 -0.01 11.76 8.22
C THR A 151 -0.89 12.27 9.36
N ARG A 152 -0.75 11.68 10.56
CA ARG A 152 -1.45 12.14 11.77
C ARG A 152 -1.14 13.60 12.13
N SER A 153 0.03 14.10 11.74
CA SER A 153 0.41 15.51 11.91
C SER A 153 -0.12 16.44 10.82
N GLY A 154 -0.95 15.94 9.89
CA GLY A 154 -1.50 16.71 8.78
C GLY A 154 -0.56 16.89 7.58
N LYS A 155 0.67 16.36 7.64
CA LYS A 155 1.62 16.47 6.53
C LYS A 155 1.17 15.61 5.36
N ARG A 156 1.07 16.22 4.17
CA ARG A 156 0.82 15.50 2.91
C ARG A 156 2.02 14.62 2.57
N VAL A 157 1.75 13.36 2.27
CA VAL A 157 2.78 12.37 1.91
C VAL A 157 2.33 11.54 0.72
N THR A 158 3.28 11.21 -0.13
CA THR A 158 3.11 10.41 -1.34
C THR A 158 3.87 9.09 -1.22
N GLY A 159 3.62 8.20 -2.17
CA GLY A 159 4.21 6.88 -2.21
C GLY A 159 3.68 5.92 -1.15
N TYR A 160 4.15 4.69 -1.26
CA TYR A 160 3.82 3.62 -0.35
C TYR A 160 5.05 2.74 -0.13
N PHE A 161 5.22 2.30 1.12
CA PHE A 161 6.21 1.30 1.50
C PHE A 161 5.53 0.29 2.41
N GLY A 162 5.36 -0.94 1.95
CA GLY A 162 4.58 -1.91 2.67
C GLY A 162 4.54 -3.28 2.00
N LYS A 163 3.58 -4.10 2.40
CA LYS A 163 3.47 -5.48 1.90
C LYS A 163 3.22 -5.47 0.39
N ASN A 164 3.91 -6.34 -0.33
CA ASN A 164 3.61 -6.60 -1.71
C ASN A 164 2.44 -7.60 -1.77
N TYR A 165 1.20 -7.11 -1.91
CA TYR A 165 -0.03 -7.93 -1.94
C TYR A 165 -0.15 -8.87 -3.14
N ARG A 166 0.89 -8.98 -3.98
CA ARG A 166 1.03 -10.03 -4.99
C ARG A 166 1.69 -11.31 -4.47
N SER A 167 1.83 -11.49 -3.14
CA SER A 167 2.16 -12.83 -2.62
C SER A 167 0.95 -13.74 -2.86
N LYS A 168 1.16 -14.77 -3.68
CA LYS A 168 0.22 -15.87 -3.90
C LYS A 168 -0.21 -16.49 -2.57
#